data_AF-A0A965R7T8-F1
#
_entry.id   AF-A0A965R7T8-F1
#
_cell.length_a   1.000
_cell.length_b   1.000
_cell.length_c   1.000
_cell.angle_alpha   90.00
_cell.angle_beta   90.00
_cell.angle_gamma   90.00
#
_symmetry.space_group_name_H-M   'P 1'
#
loop_
_entity.id
_entity.type
_entity.pdbx_description
1 polymer ?
#
loop_
_entity_poly.entity_id
_entity_poly.type
_entity_poly.pdbx_seq_one_letter_code
_entity_poly.pdbx_strand_id
1 'polypeptide(L)' 'MKKRILQALQYIFFLGLGLFLIYWKAAHLSPAQKQQLYDAFGTVNLTMLTPVILAGFLSHWFRAMRWRLLLQP' A
#
# COMPACT_ATOMS: atom_id res chain seq x y z
N MET A 1 4.05 0.23 -30.11
CA MET A 1 3.59 -1.09 -29.59
C MET A 1 4.56 -1.70 -28.59
N LYS A 2 5.86 -1.80 -28.90
CA LYS A 2 6.91 -2.32 -27.97
C LYS A 2 6.90 -1.69 -26.57
N LYS A 3 6.73 -0.35 -26.48
CA LYS A 3 6.66 0.38 -25.20
C LYS A 3 5.47 -0.03 -24.31
N ARG A 4 4.30 -0.29 -24.89
CA ARG A 4 3.10 -0.72 -24.14
C ARG A 4 3.25 -2.15 -23.62
N ILE A 5 3.87 -3.04 -24.41
CA ILE A 5 4.15 -4.41 -24.00
C ILE A 5 5.15 -4.43 -22.84
N LEU A 6 6.23 -3.63 -22.94
CA LEU A 6 7.20 -3.51 -21.85
C LEU A 6 6.57 -2.98 -20.56
N GLN A 7 5.70 -1.97 -20.65
CA GLN A 7 4.94 -1.45 -19.51
C GLN A 7 4.00 -2.51 -18.91
N ALA A 8 3.30 -3.27 -19.74
CA ALA A 8 2.42 -4.34 -19.26
C ALA A 8 3.21 -5.43 -18.54
N LEU A 9 4.35 -5.86 -19.09
CA LEU A 9 5.25 -6.82 -18.44
C LEU A 9 5.78 -6.30 -17.11
N GLN A 10 6.15 -5.01 -17.04
CA GLN A 10 6.59 -4.38 -15.80
C GLN A 10 5.48 -4.45 -14.74
N TYR A 11 4.25 -4.09 -15.09
CA TYR A 11 3.12 -4.17 -14.15
C TYR A 11 2.84 -5.60 -13.69
N ILE A 12 2.83 -6.57 -14.62
CA ILE A 12 2.62 -7.99 -14.28
C ILE A 12 3.72 -8.48 -13.36
N PHE A 13 4.98 -8.13 -13.64
CA PHE A 13 6.12 -8.52 -12.82
C PHE A 13 6.01 -7.98 -11.39
N PHE A 14 5.80 -6.67 -11.23
CA PHE A 14 5.71 -6.06 -9.90
C PHE A 14 4.44 -6.46 -9.14
N LEU A 15 3.31 -6.62 -9.83
CA LEU A 15 2.08 -7.13 -9.23
C LEU A 15 2.25 -8.59 -8.78
N GLY A 16 2.82 -9.43 -9.65
CA GLY A 16 3.13 -10.82 -9.35
C GLY A 16 4.09 -10.95 -8.17
N LEU A 17 5.11 -10.09 -8.10
CA LEU A 17 6.02 -10.02 -6.97
C LEU A 17 5.30 -9.66 -5.67
N GLY A 18 4.40 -8.67 -5.70
CA GLY A 18 3.59 -8.30 -4.54
C GLY A 18 2.72 -9.46 -4.03
N LEU A 19 2.00 -10.12 -4.94
CA LEU A 19 1.17 -11.29 -4.60
C LEU A 19 2.01 -12.46 -4.09
N PHE A 20 3.17 -12.71 -4.71
CA PHE A 20 4.12 -13.73 -4.28
C PHE A 20 4.58 -13.47 -2.84
N LEU A 21 4.93 -12.24 -2.48
CA LEU A 21 5.36 -11.89 -1.13
C LEU A 21 4.24 -12.10 -0.09
N ILE A 22 3.00 -11.73 -0.43
CA ILE A 22 1.84 -11.95 0.44
C ILE A 22 1.63 -13.46 0.66
N TYR A 23 1.62 -14.25 -0.41
CA TYR A 23 1.46 -15.70 -0.33
C TYR A 23 2.60 -16.34 0.46
N TRP A 24 3.85 -15.99 0.15
CA TRP A 24 5.03 -16.52 0.81
C TRP A 24 5.00 -16.24 2.31
N LYS A 25 4.67 -15.01 2.73
CA LYS A 25 4.49 -14.68 4.14
C LYS A 25 3.35 -15.45 4.79
N ALA A 26 2.18 -15.51 4.14
CA ALA A 26 1.02 -16.20 4.67
C ALA A 26 1.24 -17.73 4.82
N ALA A 27 2.02 -18.34 3.92
CA ALA A 27 2.37 -19.75 3.96
C ALA A 27 3.28 -20.11 5.15
N HIS A 28 4.05 -19.15 5.67
CA HIS A 28 4.93 -19.35 6.84
C HIS A 28 4.23 -19.10 8.18
N LEU A 29 2.96 -18.69 8.20
CA LEU A 29 2.22 -18.48 9.44
C LEU A 29 1.78 -19.82 10.04
N SER A 30 2.07 -20.01 11.32
CA SER A 30 1.51 -21.12 12.09
C SER A 30 -0.02 -20.98 12.23
N PRO A 31 -0.76 -22.06 12.53
CA PRO A 31 -2.20 -21.98 12.77
C PRO A 31 -2.57 -20.95 13.84
N ALA A 32 -1.78 -20.85 14.91
CA ALA A 32 -1.99 -19.87 15.98
C ALA A 32 -1.80 -18.43 15.50
N GLN A 33 -0.77 -18.16 14.70
CA GLN A 33 -0.52 -16.83 14.14
C GLN A 33 -1.60 -16.40 13.15
N LYS A 34 -2.15 -17.35 12.36
CA LYS A 34 -3.30 -17.09 11.50
C LYS A 34 -4.51 -16.67 12.32
N GLN A 35 -4.79 -17.37 13.43
CA GLN A 35 -5.90 -17.02 14.31
C GLN A 35 -5.71 -15.62 14.91
N GLN A 36 -4.52 -15.33 15.44
CA GLN A 36 -4.19 -13.99 15.98
C GLN A 36 -4.35 -12.88 14.94
N LEU A 37 -4.00 -13.14 13.68
CA LEU A 37 -4.20 -12.19 12.59
C LEU A 37 -5.68 -11.87 12.40
N TYR A 38 -6.57 -12.88 12.43
CA TYR A 38 -8.01 -12.67 12.32
C TYR A 38 -8.58 -11.95 13.56
N ASP A 39 -8.15 -12.33 14.76
CA ASP A 39 -8.61 -11.72 16.01
C ASP A 39 -8.22 -10.23 16.10
N ALA A 40 -7.06 -9.85 15.53
CA ALA A 40 -6.62 -8.46 15.48
C ALA A 40 -7.59 -7.55 14.69
N PHE A 41 -8.33 -8.08 13.71
CA PHE A 41 -9.35 -7.30 13.00
C PHE A 41 -10.58 -7.01 13.87
N GLY A 42 -10.95 -7.93 14.77
CA GLY A 42 -12.08 -7.74 15.68
C GLY A 42 -11.82 -6.74 16.82
N THR A 43 -10.54 -6.47 17.12
CA THR A 43 -10.11 -5.60 18.24
C THR A 43 -9.60 -4.24 17.77
N VAL A 44 -9.74 -3.92 16.48
CA VAL A 44 -9.18 -2.69 15.90
C VAL A 44 -9.82 -1.42 16.48
N ASN A 45 -8.99 -0.51 16.97
CA ASN A 45 -9.44 0.82 17.39
C ASN A 45 -9.43 1.78 16.19
N LEU A 46 -10.60 2.03 15.61
CA LEU A 46 -10.76 2.90 14.44
C LEU A 46 -10.34 4.37 14.71
N THR A 47 -10.27 4.80 15.97
CA THR A 47 -9.78 6.14 16.33
C THR A 47 -8.33 6.35 15.91
N MET A 48 -7.52 5.28 15.90
CA MET A 48 -6.14 5.34 15.41
C MET A 48 -6.05 5.56 13.90
N LEU A 49 -7.14 5.33 13.15
CA LEU A 49 -7.16 5.57 11.72
C LEU A 49 -7.15 7.08 11.39
N THR A 50 -7.72 7.91 12.26
CA THR A 50 -7.78 9.36 12.08
C THR A 50 -6.42 10.02 11.87
N PRO A 51 -5.41 9.86 12.77
CA PRO A 51 -4.09 10.44 12.55
C PRO A 51 -3.40 9.86 11.31
N VAL A 52 -3.63 8.59 10.98
CA VAL A 52 -3.04 7.94 9.79
C VAL A 52 -3.60 8.55 8.51
N ILE A 53 -4.93 8.69 8.42
CA ILE A 53 -5.59 9.32 7.27
C ILE A 53 -5.16 10.78 7.15
N LEU A 54 -5.13 11.53 8.27
CA LEU A 54 -4.72 12.92 8.26
C LEU A 54 -3.26 13.08 7.80
N ALA A 55 -2.33 12.27 8.30
CA ALA A 55 -0.93 12.30 7.89
C ALA A 55 -0.77 11.95 6.39
N GLY A 56 -1.48 10.91 5.93
CA GLY A 56 -1.51 10.53 4.51
C GLY A 56 -2.04 11.65 3.63
N PHE A 57 -3.19 12.22 3.98
CA PHE A 57 -3.78 13.35 3.28
C PHE A 57 -2.84 14.55 3.24
N LEU A 58 -2.28 14.95 4.38
CA LEU A 58 -1.35 16.08 4.48
C LEU A 58 -0.09 15.85 3.64
N SER A 59 0.45 14.63 3.61
CA SER A 59 1.59 14.28 2.75
C SER A 59 1.28 14.53 1.26
N HIS A 60 0.09 14.14 0.79
CA HIS A 60 -0.36 14.41 -0.57
C HIS A 60 -0.65 15.90 -0.80
N TRP A 61 -1.27 16.56 0.17
CA TRP A 61 -1.59 17.98 0.12
C TRP A 61 -0.33 18.85 0.00
N PHE A 62 0.68 18.63 0.86
CA PHE A 62 1.96 19.33 0.78
C PHE A 62 2.67 19.09 -0.55
N ARG A 63 2.61 17.86 -1.08
CA ARG A 63 3.15 17.56 -2.40
C ARG A 63 2.45 18.38 -3.49
N ALA A 64 1.12 18.44 -3.47
CA ALA A 64 0.36 19.24 -4.44
C ALA A 64 0.71 20.73 -4.33
N MET A 65 0.80 21.28 -3.10
CA MET A 65 1.20 22.67 -2.89
C MET A 65 2.61 22.97 -3.39
N ARG A 66 3.58 22.06 -3.16
CA ARG A 66 4.94 22.21 -3.69
C ARG A 66 4.93 22.34 -5.20
N TRP A 67 4.15 21.51 -5.90
CA TRP A 67 4.04 21.57 -7.35
C TRP A 67 3.35 22.86 -7.79
N ARG A 68 2.32 23.31 -7.07
CA ARG A 68 1.66 24.58 -7.33
C ARG A 68 2.61 25.77 -7.23
N LEU A 69 3.49 25.79 -6.23
CA LEU A 69 4.51 26.84 -6.06
C LEU A 69 5.56 26.81 -7.18
N LEU A 70 6.00 25.63 -7.60
CA LEU A 70 6.95 25.48 -8.72
C LEU A 70 6.36 25.86 -10.09
N LEU A 71 5.03 25.94 -10.20
CA LEU A 71 4.32 26.34 -11.41
C LEU A 71 4.00 27.85 -11.44
N GLN A 72 4.28 28.59 -10.35
CA GLN A 72 4.25 30.04 -10.37
C GLN A 72 5.56 30.54 -11.03
N PRO A 73 5.47 31.40 -12.06
CA PRO A 73 6.64 31.92 -12.77
C PRO A 73 7.51 32.84 -11.89
#